data_AF-D2AWW0-F1
#
_entry.id   AF-D2AWW0-F1
#
_cell.length_a   1.000
_cell.length_b   1.000
_cell.length_c   1.000
_cell.angle_alpha   90.00
_cell.angle_beta   90.00
_cell.angle_gamma   90.00
#
_symmetry.space_group_name_H-M   'P 1'
#
loop_
_entity.id
_entity.type
_entity.pdbx_description
1 polymer ?
#
loop_
_entity_poly.entity_id
_entity_poly.type
_entity_poly.pdbx_seq_one_letter_code
_entity_poly.pdbx_strand_id
1 'polypeptide(L)'
;MRRAMVLLGGVALAVGAFVLFYRGPGQPFIRGYVSDVVATMLVYAFLGLLWRTTAARRALATAAIAAVVEFYQIVGMTPPGIGGVLVGAFPDPWDLVAYAIGVVAALAWERRLVRSGDQGPPLGSMS
;
A
#
# COMPACT_ATOMS: atom_id res chain seq x y z
N MET A 1 14.45 7.83 5.07
CA MET A 1 13.58 6.64 5.26
C MET A 1 12.28 6.97 6.01
N ARG A 2 12.29 7.34 7.31
CA ARG A 2 11.06 7.59 8.09
C ARG A 2 10.10 8.60 7.47
N ARG A 3 10.61 9.76 7.01
CA ARG A 3 9.81 10.78 6.31
C ARG A 3 9.11 10.23 5.05
N ALA A 4 9.84 9.45 4.24
CA ALA A 4 9.29 8.84 3.03
C ALA A 4 8.14 7.86 3.35
N MET A 5 8.27 7.07 4.42
CA MET A 5 7.22 6.14 4.87
C MET A 5 6.01 6.88 5.44
N VAL A 6 6.22 7.95 6.21
CA VAL A 6 5.11 8.79 6.72
C VAL A 6 4.34 9.42 5.56
N LEU A 7 5.05 9.96 4.55
CA LEU A 7 4.40 10.53 3.37
C LEU A 7 3.65 9.47 2.57
N LEU A 8 4.25 8.30 2.34
CA LEU A 8 3.62 7.19 1.63
C LEU A 8 2.33 6.75 2.36
N GLY A 9 2.41 6.55 3.67
CA GLY A 9 1.26 6.18 4.48
C GLY A 9 0.19 7.26 4.50
N GLY A 10 0.58 8.54 4.59
CA GLY A 10 -0.34 9.67 4.52
C GLY A 10 -1.09 9.76 3.18
N VAL A 11 -0.38 9.58 2.07
CA VAL A 11 -0.98 9.52 0.73
C VAL A 11 -1.93 8.32 0.63
N ALA A 12 -1.51 7.15 1.08
CA ALA A 12 -2.35 5.96 1.06
C ALA A 12 -3.64 6.16 1.87
N LEU A 13 -3.55 6.75 3.07
CA LEU A 13 -4.74 7.07 3.88
C LEU A 13 -5.66 8.08 3.19
N ALA A 14 -5.11 9.12 2.57
CA ALA A 14 -5.90 10.12 1.86
C ALA A 14 -6.64 9.53 0.65
N VAL A 15 -5.96 8.70 -0.15
CA VAL A 15 -6.58 8.02 -1.29
C VAL A 15 -7.60 6.99 -0.81
N GLY A 16 -7.30 6.23 0.23
CA GLY A 16 -8.24 5.27 0.82
C GLY A 16 -9.50 5.94 1.34
N ALA A 17 -9.37 7.08 2.02
CA ALA A 17 -10.51 7.89 2.43
C ALA A 17 -11.33 8.38 1.23
N PHE A 18 -10.67 8.90 0.19
CA PHE A 18 -11.35 9.31 -1.05
C PHE A 18 -12.15 8.16 -1.67
N VAL A 19 -11.56 6.96 -1.78
CA VAL A 19 -12.24 5.77 -2.31
C VAL A 19 -13.49 5.41 -1.49
N LEU A 20 -13.44 5.54 -0.16
CA LEU A 20 -14.61 5.28 0.71
C LEU A 20 -15.75 6.28 0.50
N PHE A 21 -15.44 7.54 0.21
CA PHE A 21 -16.45 8.58 0.00
C PHE A 21 -16.89 8.73 -1.48
N TYR A 22 -16.15 8.13 -2.41
CA TYR A 22 -16.48 8.19 -3.82
C TYR A 22 -17.75 7.39 -4.13
N ARG A 23 -18.76 8.06 -4.69
CA ARG A 23 -20.05 7.48 -5.10
C ARG A 23 -20.35 7.65 -6.60
N GLY A 24 -19.33 7.99 -7.39
CA GLY A 24 -19.48 8.24 -8.83
C GLY A 24 -19.55 6.95 -9.67
N PRO A 25 -19.56 7.08 -11.01
CA PRO A 25 -19.53 5.93 -11.91
C PRO A 25 -18.26 5.10 -11.69
N GLY A 26 -18.37 3.77 -11.82
CA GLY A 26 -17.25 2.85 -11.57
C GLY A 26 -16.92 2.60 -10.10
N GLN A 27 -17.81 2.99 -9.17
CA GLN A 27 -17.59 2.83 -7.73
C GLN A 27 -17.20 1.42 -7.29
N PRO A 28 -17.79 0.31 -7.78
CA PRO A 28 -17.36 -1.03 -7.40
C PRO A 28 -15.92 -1.33 -7.82
N PHE A 29 -15.51 -0.89 -9.01
CA PHE A 29 -14.16 -1.09 -9.54
C PHE A 29 -13.13 -0.27 -8.76
N ILE A 30 -13.42 1.01 -8.51
CA ILE A 30 -12.55 1.89 -7.73
C ILE A 30 -12.43 1.36 -6.31
N ARG A 31 -13.54 0.89 -5.74
CA ARG A 31 -13.57 0.37 -4.38
C ARG A 31 -12.87 -0.96 -4.22
N GLY A 32 -12.79 -1.83 -5.23
CA GLY A 32 -11.98 -3.05 -5.16
C GLY A 32 -10.51 -2.74 -5.43
N TYR A 33 -10.17 -2.52 -6.70
CA TYR A 33 -8.77 -2.48 -7.12
C TYR A 33 -7.98 -1.30 -6.57
N VAL A 34 -8.57 -0.10 -6.48
CA VAL A 34 -7.83 1.06 -5.96
C VAL A 34 -7.64 0.93 -4.45
N SER A 35 -8.61 0.38 -3.71
CA SER A 35 -8.39 0.13 -2.29
C SER A 35 -7.29 -0.88 -2.05
N ASP A 36 -7.16 -1.90 -2.89
CA ASP A 36 -6.18 -2.98 -2.71
C ASP A 36 -4.75 -2.51 -3.00
N VAL A 37 -4.57 -1.71 -4.06
CA VAL A 37 -3.31 -1.02 -4.33
C VAL A 37 -2.92 -0.12 -3.15
N VAL A 38 -3.89 0.66 -2.64
CA VAL A 38 -3.66 1.61 -1.54
C VAL A 38 -3.37 0.89 -0.22
N ALA A 39 -4.09 -0.19 0.07
CA ALA A 39 -3.92 -0.99 1.28
C ALA A 39 -2.53 -1.62 1.31
N THR A 40 -2.04 -2.17 0.21
CA THR A 40 -0.68 -2.72 0.14
C THR A 40 0.41 -1.65 0.26
N MET A 41 0.21 -0.46 -0.31
CA MET A 41 1.10 0.69 -0.06
C MET A 41 1.12 1.10 1.42
N LEU A 42 -0.03 1.07 2.09
CA LEU A 42 -0.16 1.39 3.51
C LEU A 42 0.54 0.35 4.39
N VAL A 43 0.35 -0.95 4.11
CA VAL A 43 1.04 -2.05 4.81
C VAL A 43 2.55 -1.91 4.64
N TYR A 44 3.03 -1.64 3.42
CA TYR A 44 4.45 -1.41 3.17
C TYR A 44 5.00 -0.25 4.00
N ALA A 45 4.27 0.87 4.06
CA ALA A 45 4.64 2.05 4.84
C ALA A 45 4.71 1.74 6.34
N PHE A 46 3.73 1.02 6.88
CA PHE A 46 3.74 0.57 8.27
C PHE A 46 4.92 -0.34 8.57
N LEU A 47 5.18 -1.34 7.72
CA LEU A 47 6.37 -2.18 7.87
C LEU A 47 7.66 -1.36 7.81
N GLY A 48 7.73 -0.33 6.98
CA GLY A 48 8.86 0.61 6.91
C GLY A 48 9.04 1.47 8.17
N LEU A 49 7.97 1.74 8.91
CA LEU A 49 7.99 2.51 10.16
C LEU A 49 8.32 1.65 11.37
N LEU A 50 7.71 0.45 11.46
CA LEU A 50 7.85 -0.47 12.60
C LEU A 50 9.09 -1.35 12.46
N TRP A 51 9.43 -1.76 11.25
CA TRP A 51 10.50 -2.72 10.99
C TRP A 51 11.58 -2.14 10.06
N ARG A 52 12.71 -1.74 10.66
CA ARG A 52 13.87 -1.19 9.93
C ARG A 52 14.67 -2.30 9.24
N THR A 53 14.10 -2.84 8.17
CA THR A 53 14.74 -3.87 7.33
C THR A 53 14.94 -3.37 5.90
N THR A 54 15.51 -4.22 5.04
CA THR A 54 15.76 -3.88 3.63
C THR A 54 14.44 -3.74 2.86
N ALA A 55 14.44 -2.90 1.83
CA ALA A 55 13.26 -2.66 1.00
C ALA A 55 12.70 -3.95 0.38
N ALA A 56 13.58 -4.89 0.00
CA ALA A 56 13.21 -6.20 -0.53
C ALA A 56 12.49 -7.07 0.52
N ARG A 57 12.98 -7.11 1.76
CA ARG A 57 12.33 -7.87 2.84
C ARG A 57 10.95 -7.30 3.19
N ARG A 58 10.78 -5.98 3.18
CA ARG A 58 9.46 -5.35 3.36
C ARG A 58 8.50 -5.65 2.21
N ALA A 59 8.99 -5.63 0.98
CA ALA A 59 8.17 -5.96 -0.19
C ALA A 59 7.69 -7.41 -0.12
N LEU A 60 8.60 -8.34 0.21
CA LEU A 60 8.28 -9.75 0.41
C LEU A 60 7.27 -9.93 1.56
N ALA A 61 7.47 -9.27 2.70
CA ALA A 61 6.55 -9.33 3.83
C ALA A 61 5.17 -8.75 3.48
N THR A 62 5.12 -7.65 2.73
CA THR A 62 3.85 -7.05 2.26
C THR A 62 3.11 -8.00 1.33
N ALA A 63 3.82 -8.59 0.35
CA ALA A 63 3.26 -9.57 -0.57
C ALA A 63 2.76 -10.83 0.16
N ALA A 64 3.52 -11.32 1.16
CA ALA A 64 3.12 -12.45 1.98
C ALA A 64 1.86 -12.14 2.80
N ILE A 65 1.76 -10.95 3.40
CA ILE A 65 0.55 -10.51 4.12
C ILE A 65 -0.65 -10.46 3.17
N ALA A 66 -0.48 -9.87 1.99
CA ALA A 66 -1.55 -9.78 0.99
C ALA A 66 -2.03 -11.18 0.54
N ALA A 67 -1.10 -12.09 0.24
CA ALA A 67 -1.42 -13.46 -0.14
C ALA A 67 -2.14 -14.24 0.99
N VAL A 68 -1.75 -14.01 2.26
CA VAL A 68 -2.45 -14.61 3.42
C VAL A 68 -3.86 -14.06 3.57
N VAL A 69 -4.06 -12.75 3.36
CA VAL A 69 -5.39 -12.12 3.41
C VAL A 69 -6.29 -12.68 2.31
N GLU A 70 -5.79 -12.81 1.09
CA GLU A 70 -6.53 -13.40 -0.03
C GLU A 70 -6.84 -14.89 0.20
N PHE A 71 -5.88 -15.66 0.72
CA PHE A 71 -6.11 -17.04 1.14
C PHE A 71 -7.20 -17.16 2.20
N TYR A 72 -7.24 -16.23 3.16
CA TYR A 72 -8.28 -16.19 4.19
C TYR A 72 -9.67 -15.91 3.60
N GLN A 73 -9.75 -15.08 2.56
CA GLN A 73 -10.98 -14.83 1.81
C GLN A 73 -11.44 -16.07 1.02
N ILE A 74 -10.51 -16.80 0.37
CA ILE A 74 -10.79 -18.04 -0.36
C ILE A 74 -11.39 -19.12 0.56
N VAL A 75 -10.83 -19.26 1.78
CA VAL A 75 -11.29 -20.27 2.75
C VAL A 75 -12.66 -19.92 3.36
N GLY A 76 -13.24 -18.76 3.01
CA GLY A 76 -14.61 -18.41 3.40
C GLY A 76 -14.78 -18.10 4.89
N MET A 77 -13.68 -17.83 5.61
CA MET A 77 -13.72 -17.41 7.01
C MET A 77 -14.11 -15.94 7.20
N THR A 78 -14.66 -15.29 6.18
CA THR A 78 -15.16 -13.92 6.26
C THR A 78 -16.59 -13.95 6.81
N PRO A 79 -16.84 -13.56 8.07
CA PRO A 79 -18.20 -13.53 8.60
C PRO A 79 -19.06 -12.55 7.78
N PRO A 80 -20.33 -12.91 7.48
CA PRO A 80 -21.25 -12.00 6.80
C PRO A 80 -21.48 -10.77 7.68
N GLY A 81 -20.94 -9.62 7.28
CA GLY A 81 -20.93 -8.39 8.07
C GLY A 81 -20.04 -7.32 7.47
N ILE A 82 -19.67 -6.31 8.27
CA ILE A 82 -18.81 -5.16 7.88
C ILE A 82 -17.50 -5.62 7.20
N GLY A 83 -17.01 -6.80 7.58
CA GLY A 83 -15.86 -7.47 6.94
C GLY A 83 -16.06 -7.69 5.44
N GLY A 84 -17.18 -8.25 4.97
CA GLY A 84 -17.43 -8.50 3.54
C GLY A 84 -17.73 -7.26 2.70
N VAL A 85 -17.80 -6.08 3.34
CA VAL A 85 -18.00 -4.77 2.70
C VAL A 85 -16.68 -4.00 2.63
N LEU A 86 -15.74 -4.27 3.54
CA LEU A 86 -14.38 -3.71 3.53
C LEU A 86 -13.38 -4.60 2.81
N VAL A 87 -13.67 -5.90 2.76
CA VAL A 87 -12.86 -6.94 2.14
C VAL A 87 -13.66 -7.40 0.93
N GLY A 88 -13.09 -7.26 -0.27
CA GLY A 88 -13.76 -7.54 -1.55
C GLY A 88 -14.59 -8.82 -1.49
N ALA A 89 -15.82 -8.73 -1.99
CA ALA A 89 -16.68 -9.89 -2.12
C ALA A 89 -16.05 -10.80 -3.19
N PHE A 90 -15.50 -11.92 -2.72
CA PHE A 90 -14.82 -12.97 -3.47
C PHE A 90 -13.38 -12.67 -3.90
N PRO A 91 -12.47 -13.66 -3.73
CA PRO A 91 -11.10 -13.56 -4.21
C PRO A 91 -11.09 -13.49 -5.75
N ASP A 92 -10.55 -12.40 -6.30
CA ASP A 92 -10.35 -12.20 -7.73
C ASP A 92 -8.84 -12.28 -8.03
N PRO A 93 -8.36 -13.08 -8.99
CA PRO A 93 -6.96 -13.08 -9.42
C PRO A 93 -6.40 -11.68 -9.77
N TRP A 94 -7.27 -10.71 -10.10
CA TRP A 94 -6.89 -9.32 -10.27
C TRP A 94 -6.46 -8.61 -8.99
N ASP A 95 -6.83 -9.12 -7.81
CA ASP A 95 -6.41 -8.60 -6.51
C ASP A 95 -4.91 -8.82 -6.31
N LEU A 96 -4.38 -9.99 -6.70
CA LEU A 96 -2.92 -10.24 -6.73
C LEU A 96 -2.19 -9.23 -7.62
N VAL A 97 -2.77 -8.86 -8.75
CA VAL A 97 -2.20 -7.86 -9.66
C VAL A 97 -2.21 -6.49 -9.00
N ALA A 98 -3.32 -6.10 -8.35
CA ALA A 98 -3.43 -4.86 -7.59
C ALA A 98 -2.40 -4.81 -6.45
N TYR A 99 -2.22 -5.90 -5.72
CA TYR A 99 -1.22 -6.01 -4.66
C TYR A 99 0.21 -5.88 -5.20
N ALA A 100 0.52 -6.54 -6.32
CA ALA A 100 1.81 -6.41 -6.98
C ALA A 100 2.07 -4.96 -7.41
N ILE A 101 1.07 -4.28 -7.98
CA ILE A 101 1.15 -2.87 -8.37
C ILE A 101 1.44 -1.99 -7.14
N GLY A 102 0.72 -2.19 -6.03
CA GLY A 102 0.93 -1.41 -4.80
C GLY A 102 2.33 -1.61 -4.20
N VAL A 103 2.85 -2.85 -4.20
CA VAL A 103 4.22 -3.14 -3.75
C VAL A 103 5.26 -2.47 -4.65
N VAL A 104 5.09 -2.54 -5.97
CA VAL A 104 6.00 -1.89 -6.94
C VAL A 104 5.96 -0.38 -6.79
N ALA A 105 4.76 0.20 -6.63
CA ALA A 105 4.58 1.63 -6.41
C ALA A 105 5.27 2.10 -5.11
N ALA A 106 5.11 1.36 -4.02
CA ALA A 106 5.76 1.65 -2.73
C ALA A 106 7.29 1.57 -2.83
N LEU A 107 7.83 0.55 -3.51
CA LEU A 107 9.26 0.41 -3.77
C LEU A 107 9.81 1.57 -4.62
N ALA A 108 9.09 1.94 -5.68
CA ALA A 108 9.48 3.05 -6.53
C ALA A 108 9.46 4.38 -5.76
N TRP A 109 8.44 4.60 -4.93
CA TRP A 109 8.31 5.77 -4.07
C TRP A 109 9.48 5.90 -3.10
N GLU A 110 9.81 4.82 -2.38
CA GLU A 110 10.94 4.81 -1.47
C GLU A 110 12.25 5.14 -2.19
N ARG A 111 12.52 4.49 -3.34
CA ARG A 111 13.75 4.72 -4.11
C ARG A 111 13.89 6.17 -4.58
N ARG A 112 12.79 6.81 -5.02
CA ARG A 112 12.79 8.20 -5.45
C ARG A 112 13.09 9.16 -4.31
N LEU A 113 12.39 9.02 -3.18
CA LEU A 113 12.55 9.93 -2.04
C LEU A 113 13.84 9.72 -1.25
N VAL A 114 14.40 8.50 -1.25
CA VAL A 114 15.74 8.27 -0.69
C VAL A 114 16.79 8.96 -1.56
N ARG A 115 16.71 8.85 -2.90
CA ARG A 115 17.63 9.53 -3.83
C ARG A 115 17.54 11.06 -3.75
N SER A 116 16.34 11.62 -3.58
CA SER A 116 16.17 13.07 -3.39
C SER A 116 16.74 13.58 -2.07
N GLY A 117 16.88 12.73 -1.05
CA GLY A 117 17.48 13.08 0.23
C GLY A 117 19.01 13.20 0.19
N ASP A 118 19.68 12.55 -0.77
CA ASP A 118 21.14 12.61 -0.96
C ASP A 118 21.60 13.83 -1.78
N GLN A 119 20.67 14.57 -2.41
CA GLN A 119 20.97 15.78 -3.17
C GLN A 119 20.88 17.07 -2.33
N GLY A 120 21.19 17.01 -1.04
CA GLY A 120 21.36 18.21 -0.22
C GLY A 120 22.53 19.05 -0.76
N PRO A 121 22.43 20.40 -0.81
CA PRO A 121 23.49 21.24 -1.35
C PRO A 121 24.81 20.97 -0.60
N PRO A 122 25.96 20.90 -1.31
CA PRO A 122 27.25 20.71 -0.66
C PRO A 122 27.45 21.84 0.35
N LEU A 123 27.85 21.48 1.58
CA LEU A 123 28.16 22.37 2.72
C LEU A 123 29.39 23.28 2.48
N GLY A 124 29.69 23.63 1.23
CA GLY A 124 30.90 24.36 0.82
C GLY A 124 30.65 25.70 0.13
N SER A 125 29.47 26.31 0.25
CA SER A 125 29.17 27.60 -0.40
C SER A 125 28.71 28.72 0.54
N MET A 126 28.95 28.58 1.85
CA MET A 126 28.69 29.66 2.82
C MET A 126 29.97 29.97 3.59
N SER A 127 30.86 30.70 2.91
CA SER A 127 31.98 31.43 3.48
C SER A 127 31.84 32.88 3.06
#